data_AF-B7GMT8-F1
#
_entry.id   AF-B7GMT8-F1
#
_cell.length_a   1.000
_cell.length_b   1.000
_cell.length_c   1.000
_cell.angle_alpha   90.00
_cell.angle_beta   90.00
_cell.angle_gamma   90.00
#
_symmetry.space_group_name_H-M   'P 1'
#
loop_
_entity.id
_entity.type
_entity.pdbx_description
1 polymer ?
#
loop_
_entity_poly.entity_id
_entity_poly.type
_entity_poly.pdbx_seq_one_letter_code
_entity_poly.pdbx_strand_id
1 'polypeptide(L)'
;MKEIKNWTFDHFENISSTIKKEQFLSFIHGKGKIEIIYPDDIPIEMYRTMFQFEDQDVEKVQFDRIIIPMNENGGEVTVYFVSVNEKRIYKAIAQDAAIENLKQTYYERAERYTPFLSYDISETKSLFLPARPLVLNRLQYYMDELSTDRFKDALFTDPSFVKKDVLNFGEEYTDGSRLMDVDLSKKLLLYVNPAARGETKTADPTILQKSIDFVNDHGGWTDTYYFNQLDENGRKVTFRLFANGYPVFNRYGMAEIVQIWGENEIINYQRPLFTLAIPDRVSLPITLSSGYEVIDQLKKQKNIQHEFIDDISIGYELVRDSERENIVVLEPSWYCLYNGTWRKIVMTTDERRGDIIGLE
;
A
#
# COMPACT_ATOMS: atom_id res chain seq x y z
N MET A 1 1.46 13.37 9.75
CA MET A 1 0.75 12.31 10.51
C MET A 1 0.88 12.46 12.04
N LYS A 2 2.08 12.47 12.64
CA LYS A 2 2.22 12.63 14.11
C LYS A 2 1.54 13.89 14.66
N GLU A 3 1.61 15.00 13.92
CA GLU A 3 0.96 16.27 14.31
C GLU A 3 -0.57 16.19 14.20
N ILE A 4 -1.08 15.66 13.08
CA ILE A 4 -2.51 15.58 12.76
C ILE A 4 -3.24 14.55 13.65
N LYS A 5 -2.53 13.51 14.12
CA LYS A 5 -3.09 12.47 15.00
C LYS A 5 -3.73 13.04 16.28
N ASN A 6 -3.25 14.18 16.75
CA ASN A 6 -3.74 14.81 17.96
C ASN A 6 -4.91 15.78 17.73
N TRP A 7 -5.35 15.94 16.48
CA TRP A 7 -6.48 16.82 16.16
C TRP A 7 -7.79 16.09 16.43
N THR A 8 -8.81 16.86 16.79
CA THR A 8 -10.18 16.40 16.93
C THR A 8 -11.01 16.97 15.80
N PHE A 9 -11.74 16.12 15.10
CA PHE A 9 -12.59 16.50 13.98
C PHE A 9 -14.05 16.56 14.41
N ASP A 10 -14.70 17.69 14.15
CA ASP A 10 -16.12 17.92 14.36
C ASP A 10 -16.80 18.43 13.07
N HIS A 11 -18.12 18.61 13.13
CA HIS A 11 -18.96 19.11 12.03
C HIS A 11 -18.73 18.38 10.70
N PHE A 12 -18.74 17.05 10.76
CA PHE A 12 -18.52 16.18 9.61
C PHE A 12 -19.71 16.21 8.66
N GLU A 13 -19.55 16.90 7.53
CA GLU A 13 -20.63 17.19 6.59
C GLU A 13 -20.28 16.73 5.16
N ASN A 14 -21.22 16.04 4.51
CA ASN A 14 -21.10 15.70 3.11
C ASN A 14 -21.40 16.93 2.23
N ILE A 15 -20.38 17.47 1.57
CA ILE A 15 -20.49 18.64 0.69
C ILE A 15 -20.39 18.28 -0.80
N SER A 16 -20.44 16.99 -1.14
CA SER A 16 -20.19 16.49 -2.51
C SER A 16 -21.11 17.14 -3.54
N SER A 17 -22.37 17.42 -3.18
CA SER A 17 -23.36 18.05 -4.07
C SER A 17 -23.06 19.52 -4.41
N THR A 18 -22.19 20.18 -3.63
CA THR A 18 -21.80 21.57 -3.84
C THR A 18 -20.69 21.73 -4.88
N ILE A 19 -19.94 20.65 -5.15
CA ILE A 19 -18.79 20.65 -6.05
C ILE A 19 -19.20 20.01 -7.38
N LYS A 20 -19.17 20.80 -8.46
CA LYS A 20 -19.46 20.27 -9.79
C LYS A 20 -18.33 19.36 -10.27
N LYS A 21 -18.66 18.38 -11.12
CA LYS A 21 -17.71 17.40 -11.66
C LYS A 21 -16.50 18.06 -12.32
N GLU A 22 -16.73 19.13 -13.09
CA GLU A 22 -15.68 19.84 -13.83
C GLU A 22 -14.74 20.63 -12.90
N GLN A 23 -15.15 20.85 -11.65
CA GLN A 23 -14.38 21.55 -10.63
C GLN A 23 -13.66 20.60 -9.67
N PHE A 24 -13.94 19.30 -9.72
CA PHE A 24 -13.47 18.30 -8.76
C PHE A 24 -11.94 18.28 -8.61
N LEU A 25 -11.21 18.14 -9.72
CA LEU A 25 -9.74 18.14 -9.69
C LEU A 25 -9.18 19.46 -9.18
N SER A 26 -9.75 20.59 -9.61
CA SER A 26 -9.30 21.91 -9.14
C SER A 26 -9.62 22.16 -7.66
N PHE A 27 -10.67 21.53 -7.13
CA PHE A 27 -11.00 21.55 -5.73
C PHE A 27 -9.95 20.74 -4.95
N ILE A 28 -9.58 19.54 -5.39
CA ILE A 28 -8.65 18.69 -4.65
C ILE A 28 -7.22 19.22 -4.75
N HIS A 29 -6.74 19.44 -5.97
CA HIS A 29 -5.34 19.79 -6.29
C HIS A 29 -5.11 21.30 -6.40
N GLY A 30 -6.06 22.10 -5.91
CA GLY A 30 -5.96 23.56 -5.94
C GLY A 30 -4.75 24.09 -5.15
N LYS A 31 -4.33 25.32 -5.47
CA LYS A 31 -3.18 25.97 -4.82
C LYS A 31 -3.39 26.14 -3.31
N GLY A 32 -2.29 26.08 -2.57
CA GLY A 32 -2.28 26.36 -1.14
C GLY A 32 -2.90 25.27 -0.29
N LYS A 33 -2.64 24.00 -0.65
CA LYS A 33 -3.16 22.83 0.05
C LYS A 33 -2.05 21.82 0.29
N ILE A 34 -2.15 21.11 1.40
CA ILE A 34 -1.44 19.85 1.62
C ILE A 34 -2.41 18.73 1.32
N GLU A 35 -1.95 17.75 0.55
CA GLU A 35 -2.71 16.56 0.19
C GLU A 35 -1.99 15.33 0.76
N ILE A 36 -2.72 14.51 1.51
CA ILE A 36 -2.27 13.23 2.02
C ILE A 36 -3.05 12.17 1.24
N ILE A 37 -2.33 11.33 0.52
CA ILE A 37 -2.88 10.32 -0.38
C ILE A 37 -2.59 8.95 0.22
N TYR A 38 -3.62 8.13 0.38
CA TYR A 38 -3.53 6.73 0.78
C TYR A 38 -3.55 5.83 -0.45
N PRO A 39 -2.98 4.62 -0.37
CA PRO A 39 -2.88 3.70 -1.52
C PRO A 39 -4.23 3.07 -1.92
N ASP A 40 -5.25 3.18 -1.06
CA ASP A 40 -6.59 2.64 -1.31
C ASP A 40 -7.66 3.42 -0.51
N ASP A 41 -8.93 3.20 -0.82
CA ASP A 41 -10.08 3.75 -0.09
C ASP A 41 -10.14 3.13 1.33
N ILE A 42 -9.96 3.96 2.36
CA ILE A 42 -9.94 3.53 3.76
C ILE A 42 -11.32 3.81 4.40
N PRO A 43 -11.99 2.82 5.03
CA PRO A 43 -13.24 3.05 5.75
C PRO A 43 -13.12 4.07 6.87
N ILE A 44 -14.14 4.91 7.07
CA ILE A 44 -14.14 5.93 8.14
C ILE A 44 -13.93 5.33 9.53
N GLU A 45 -14.37 4.10 9.76
CA GLU A 45 -14.14 3.36 11.00
C GLU A 45 -12.65 3.24 11.31
N MET A 46 -11.78 3.11 10.30
CA MET A 46 -10.33 3.12 10.47
C MET A 46 -9.78 4.51 10.74
N TYR A 47 -10.35 5.55 10.14
CA TYR A 47 -9.97 6.93 10.50
C TYR A 47 -10.27 7.22 11.97
N ARG A 48 -11.35 6.65 12.53
CA ARG A 48 -11.70 6.78 13.97
C ARG A 48 -10.74 6.06 14.92
N THR A 49 -9.93 5.11 14.45
CA THR A 49 -8.85 4.53 15.27
C THR A 49 -7.59 5.40 15.26
N MET A 50 -7.42 6.20 14.19
CA MET A 50 -6.25 7.07 14.01
C MET A 50 -6.49 8.49 14.56
N PHE A 51 -7.71 9.01 14.48
CA PHE A 51 -8.09 10.37 14.82
C PHE A 51 -9.31 10.40 15.72
N GLN A 52 -9.48 11.51 16.45
CA GLN A 52 -10.67 11.74 17.27
C GLN A 52 -11.76 12.38 16.41
N PHE A 53 -12.97 11.83 16.44
CA PHE A 53 -14.14 12.38 15.79
C PHE A 53 -15.25 12.55 16.83
N GLU A 54 -15.83 13.74 16.96
CA GLU A 54 -16.93 13.99 17.90
C GLU A 54 -18.28 13.50 17.37
N ASP A 55 -18.48 13.57 16.05
CA ASP A 55 -19.72 13.15 15.42
C ASP A 55 -19.87 11.63 15.45
N GLN A 56 -20.99 11.15 15.99
CA GLN A 56 -21.27 9.71 16.15
C GLN A 56 -21.97 9.11 14.92
N ASP A 57 -22.78 9.91 14.21
CA ASP A 57 -23.63 9.47 13.10
C ASP A 57 -23.07 9.89 11.75
N VAL A 58 -21.99 9.23 11.32
CA VAL A 58 -21.46 9.42 9.96
C VAL A 58 -21.87 8.25 9.09
N GLU A 59 -22.32 8.55 7.86
CA GLU A 59 -22.61 7.53 6.83
C GLU A 59 -21.41 6.58 6.66
N LYS A 60 -21.65 5.31 6.32
CA LYS A 60 -20.57 4.42 5.90
C LYS A 60 -19.94 4.98 4.63
N VAL A 61 -18.72 5.49 4.77
CA VAL A 61 -17.97 6.13 3.69
C VAL A 61 -16.50 5.75 3.82
N GLN A 62 -15.82 5.69 2.69
CA GLN A 62 -14.39 5.46 2.61
C GLN A 62 -13.71 6.69 2.01
N PHE A 63 -12.42 6.86 2.29
CA PHE A 63 -11.63 7.97 1.79
C PHE A 63 -10.21 7.52 1.43
N ASP A 64 -9.73 7.95 0.27
CA ASP A 64 -8.34 7.77 -0.16
C ASP A 64 -7.49 9.02 0.11
N ARG A 65 -8.10 10.16 0.48
CA ARG A 65 -7.38 11.44 0.64
C ARG A 65 -7.83 12.28 1.83
N ILE A 66 -6.86 12.95 2.44
CA ILE A 66 -7.07 14.08 3.35
C ILE A 66 -6.48 15.34 2.72
N ILE A 67 -7.26 16.42 2.67
CA ILE A 67 -6.86 17.70 2.09
C ILE A 67 -6.95 18.77 3.16
N ILE A 68 -5.85 19.50 3.35
CA ILE A 68 -5.73 20.55 4.36
C ILE A 68 -5.36 21.85 3.64
N PRO A 69 -6.27 22.82 3.52
CA PRO A 69 -5.94 24.16 3.03
C PRO A 69 -4.98 24.89 3.97
N MET A 70 -3.96 25.54 3.40
CA MET A 70 -2.90 26.25 4.14
C MET A 70 -3.08 27.78 4.15
N ASN A 71 -4.11 28.27 3.45
CA ASN A 71 -4.38 29.70 3.30
C ASN A 71 -5.38 30.23 4.35
N GLU A 72 -5.83 29.40 5.28
CA GLU A 72 -6.76 29.78 6.34
C GLU A 72 -5.98 30.52 7.44
N ASN A 73 -6.27 31.81 7.61
CA ASN A 73 -5.64 32.65 8.63
C ASN A 73 -6.64 32.94 9.76
N GLY A 74 -6.34 32.44 10.97
CA GLY A 74 -6.95 32.91 12.22
C GLY A 74 -8.39 32.48 12.49
N GLY A 75 -8.88 31.41 11.85
CA GLY A 75 -10.21 30.82 12.07
C GLY A 75 -10.16 29.32 12.33
N GLU A 76 -11.33 28.68 12.28
CA GLU A 76 -11.49 27.22 12.30
C GLU A 76 -10.69 26.57 11.16
N VAL A 77 -9.93 25.52 11.47
CA VAL A 77 -9.13 24.79 10.48
C VAL A 77 -10.03 23.79 9.77
N THR A 78 -10.34 24.03 8.49
CA THR A 78 -11.16 23.11 7.71
C THR A 78 -10.30 22.01 7.11
N VAL A 79 -10.75 20.76 7.22
CA VAL A 79 -10.10 19.60 6.61
C VAL A 79 -11.13 18.86 5.74
N TYR A 80 -10.69 18.37 4.59
CA TYR A 80 -11.55 17.59 3.71
C TYR A 80 -11.09 16.14 3.63
N PHE A 81 -12.02 15.21 3.82
CA PHE A 81 -11.85 13.79 3.57
C PHE A 81 -12.50 13.47 2.23
N VAL A 82 -11.76 12.87 1.32
CA VAL A 82 -12.19 12.70 -0.08
C VAL A 82 -12.04 11.24 -0.51
N SER A 83 -13.07 10.74 -1.19
CA SER A 83 -12.97 9.54 -2.03
C SER A 83 -13.01 9.99 -3.49
N VAL A 84 -11.89 9.81 -4.18
CA VAL A 84 -11.78 10.17 -5.60
C VAL A 84 -12.66 9.26 -6.47
N ASN A 85 -12.73 7.97 -6.15
CA ASN A 85 -13.49 6.99 -6.91
C ASN A 85 -15.00 7.25 -6.82
N GLU A 86 -15.51 7.47 -5.60
CA GLU A 86 -16.94 7.76 -5.38
C GLU A 86 -17.30 9.24 -5.55
N LYS A 87 -16.31 10.11 -5.72
CA LYS A 87 -16.45 11.57 -5.81
C LYS A 87 -17.15 12.17 -4.59
N ARG A 88 -16.90 11.56 -3.43
CA ARG A 88 -17.43 12.04 -2.15
C ARG A 88 -16.42 12.97 -1.50
N ILE A 89 -16.92 14.10 -1.02
CA ILE A 89 -16.14 15.10 -0.29
C ILE A 89 -16.87 15.39 1.02
N TYR A 90 -16.18 15.14 2.11
CA TYR A 90 -16.65 15.45 3.44
C TYR A 90 -15.79 16.55 4.03
N LYS A 91 -16.45 17.58 4.54
CA LYS A 91 -15.83 18.67 5.28
C LYS A 91 -15.84 18.30 6.76
N ALA A 92 -14.76 18.60 7.46
CA ALA A 92 -14.67 18.57 8.91
C ALA A 92 -13.98 19.85 9.40
N ILE A 93 -14.26 20.28 10.62
CA ILE A 93 -13.49 21.31 11.30
C ILE A 93 -12.56 20.62 12.31
N ALA A 94 -11.28 20.97 12.26
CA ALA A 94 -10.25 20.43 13.12
C ALA A 94 -10.01 21.35 14.31
N GLN A 95 -10.34 20.85 15.50
CA GLN A 95 -10.03 21.45 16.80
C GLN A 95 -8.60 21.11 17.23
N ASP A 96 -8.01 21.98 18.06
CA ASP A 96 -6.63 21.86 18.56
C ASP A 96 -5.57 21.69 17.46
N ALA A 97 -5.90 22.18 16.26
CA ALA A 97 -5.06 22.02 15.08
C ALA A 97 -3.83 22.92 15.16
N ALA A 98 -2.65 22.30 15.32
CA ALA A 98 -1.35 22.98 15.22
C ALA A 98 -0.98 23.32 13.76
N ILE A 99 -1.88 23.98 13.04
CA ILE A 99 -1.78 24.23 11.60
C ILE A 99 -0.54 25.05 11.22
N GLU A 100 -0.13 25.98 12.08
CA GLU A 100 1.05 26.82 11.84
C GLU A 100 2.35 26.00 11.84
N ASN A 101 2.47 24.99 12.71
CA ASN A 101 3.62 24.07 12.71
C ASN A 101 3.67 23.26 11.40
N LEU A 102 2.52 22.75 10.97
CA LEU A 102 2.40 22.00 9.72
C LEU A 102 2.78 22.89 8.52
N LYS A 103 2.32 24.13 8.51
CA LYS A 103 2.64 25.14 7.49
C LYS A 103 4.14 25.43 7.40
N GLN A 104 4.78 25.77 8.52
CA GLN A 104 6.21 26.11 8.58
C GLN A 104 7.13 24.90 8.29
N THR A 105 6.70 23.71 8.70
CA THR A 105 7.51 22.49 8.56
C THR A 105 7.41 21.90 7.14
N TYR A 106 6.23 21.93 6.54
CA TYR A 106 5.97 21.25 5.27
C TYR A 106 5.64 22.20 4.12
N TYR A 107 4.61 23.04 4.28
CA TYR A 107 4.08 23.86 3.18
C TYR A 107 5.06 24.94 2.71
N GLU A 108 5.60 25.75 3.62
CA GLU A 108 6.53 26.84 3.28
C GLU A 108 7.88 26.34 2.76
N ARG A 109 8.18 25.06 2.99
CA ARG A 109 9.39 24.40 2.48
C ARG A 109 9.16 23.64 1.18
N ALA A 110 7.93 23.68 0.63
CA ALA A 110 7.54 22.86 -0.51
C ALA A 110 8.41 23.08 -1.76
N GLU A 111 8.91 24.31 -1.96
CA GLU A 111 9.81 24.66 -3.08
C GLU A 111 11.15 23.89 -3.07
N ARG A 112 11.53 23.31 -1.91
CA ARG A 112 12.75 22.50 -1.78
C ARG A 112 12.53 21.04 -2.16
N TYR A 113 11.29 20.59 -2.26
CA TYR A 113 10.97 19.21 -2.64
C TYR A 113 11.04 19.03 -4.15
N THR A 114 11.18 17.78 -4.57
CA THR A 114 11.13 17.42 -5.99
C THR A 114 9.78 17.87 -6.57
N PRO A 115 9.75 18.60 -7.69
CA PRO A 115 8.50 18.97 -8.34
C PRO A 115 7.84 17.74 -8.96
N PHE A 116 6.53 17.64 -8.83
CA PHE A 116 5.70 16.63 -9.47
C PHE A 116 4.84 17.28 -10.56
N LEU A 117 4.54 16.52 -11.61
CA LEU A 117 3.57 16.88 -12.64
C LEU A 117 2.27 16.11 -12.41
N SER A 118 1.15 16.71 -12.80
CA SER A 118 -0.15 16.05 -12.86
C SER A 118 -0.30 15.28 -14.16
N TYR A 119 -0.81 14.06 -14.07
CA TYR A 119 -1.26 13.25 -15.19
C TYR A 119 -2.73 12.92 -15.01
N ASP A 120 -3.58 13.65 -15.72
CA ASP A 120 -5.02 13.50 -15.61
C ASP A 120 -5.46 12.24 -16.37
N ILE A 121 -5.96 11.26 -15.62
CA ILE A 121 -6.51 9.99 -16.12
C ILE A 121 -7.97 10.16 -16.56
N SER A 122 -8.69 11.04 -15.87
CA SER A 122 -10.07 11.43 -16.20
C SER A 122 -10.36 12.84 -15.70
N GLU A 123 -11.57 13.36 -15.95
CA GLU A 123 -12.03 14.65 -15.39
C GLU A 123 -12.03 14.72 -13.86
N THR A 124 -11.91 13.57 -13.18
CA THR A 124 -11.98 13.48 -11.71
C THR A 124 -10.80 12.76 -11.08
N LYS A 125 -9.84 12.24 -11.85
CA LYS A 125 -8.68 11.51 -11.32
C LYS A 125 -7.39 11.96 -11.98
N SER A 126 -6.41 12.34 -11.16
CA SER A 126 -5.06 12.68 -11.57
C SER A 126 -4.02 11.93 -10.75
N LEU A 127 -2.92 11.56 -11.41
CA LEU A 127 -1.76 10.93 -10.80
C LEU A 127 -0.58 11.91 -10.77
N PHE A 128 0.29 11.78 -9.77
CA PHE A 128 1.43 12.67 -9.61
C PHE A 128 2.74 11.92 -9.81
N LEU A 129 3.55 12.40 -10.76
CA LEU A 129 4.85 11.79 -11.06
C LEU A 129 5.96 12.84 -10.93
N PRO A 130 7.18 12.48 -10.49
CA PRO A 130 8.30 13.42 -10.42
C PRO A 130 8.60 14.00 -11.80
N ALA A 131 8.64 15.32 -11.90
CA ALA A 131 8.83 16.03 -13.16
C ALA A 131 10.27 15.94 -13.71
N ARG A 132 11.20 15.40 -12.92
CA ARG A 132 12.62 15.24 -13.27
C ARG A 132 13.05 13.80 -12.98
N PRO A 133 14.11 13.31 -13.65
CA PRO A 133 14.71 12.04 -13.30
C PRO A 133 15.08 11.98 -11.82
N LEU A 134 14.90 10.80 -11.21
CA LEU A 134 15.24 10.55 -9.81
C LEU A 134 16.35 9.51 -9.73
N VAL A 135 17.26 9.67 -8.77
CA VAL A 135 18.32 8.69 -8.52
C VAL A 135 17.96 7.92 -7.25
N LEU A 136 17.75 6.62 -7.39
CA LEU A 136 17.57 5.69 -6.27
C LEU A 136 18.71 4.69 -6.27
N ASN A 137 19.12 4.26 -5.09
CA ASN A 137 20.16 3.24 -4.99
C ASN A 137 19.54 1.85 -5.16
N ARG A 138 20.13 1.03 -6.03
CA ARG A 138 19.98 -0.43 -6.00
C ARG A 138 20.55 -0.93 -4.67
N LEU A 139 19.73 -1.68 -3.95
CA LEU A 139 20.06 -2.19 -2.63
C LEU A 139 20.25 -3.70 -2.72
N GLN A 140 21.10 -4.23 -1.86
CA GLN A 140 21.28 -5.67 -1.72
C GLN A 140 21.18 -6.01 -0.23
N TYR A 141 20.52 -7.12 0.08
CA TYR A 141 20.31 -7.58 1.44
C TYR A 141 20.64 -9.06 1.56
N TYR A 142 21.19 -9.44 2.70
CA TYR A 142 21.13 -10.82 3.16
C TYR A 142 19.75 -11.09 3.76
N MET A 143 19.15 -12.19 3.33
CA MET A 143 17.92 -12.72 3.91
C MET A 143 18.24 -13.48 5.19
N ASP A 144 17.47 -13.23 6.25
CA ASP A 144 17.42 -14.10 7.43
C ASP A 144 16.13 -14.90 7.40
N GLU A 145 16.22 -16.22 7.54
CA GLU A 145 15.06 -17.10 7.41
C GLU A 145 14.26 -17.16 8.71
N LEU A 146 12.94 -17.09 8.58
CA LEU A 146 12.04 -17.17 9.71
C LEU A 146 11.75 -18.64 10.05
N SER A 147 11.82 -18.97 11.33
CA SER A 147 11.49 -20.32 11.82
C SER A 147 10.02 -20.66 11.55
N THR A 148 9.79 -21.72 10.80
CA THR A 148 8.45 -22.25 10.48
C THR A 148 7.71 -22.76 11.71
N ASP A 149 8.43 -23.30 12.70
CA ASP A 149 7.86 -23.71 13.99
C ASP A 149 7.21 -22.55 14.75
N ARG A 150 7.76 -21.33 14.67
CA ARG A 150 7.12 -20.16 15.30
C ARG A 150 5.75 -19.85 14.68
N PHE A 151 5.60 -20.04 13.38
CA PHE A 151 4.32 -19.86 12.71
C PHE A 151 3.35 -21.00 13.01
N LYS A 152 3.83 -22.24 13.10
CA LYS A 152 3.02 -23.36 13.58
C LYS A 152 2.45 -23.05 14.97
N ASP A 153 3.30 -22.58 15.89
CA ASP A 153 2.88 -22.28 17.27
C ASP A 153 1.91 -21.10 17.35
N ALA A 154 1.98 -20.16 16.40
CA ALA A 154 1.13 -18.98 16.34
C ALA A 154 -0.21 -19.19 15.61
N LEU A 155 -0.22 -19.98 14.54
CA LEU A 155 -1.35 -20.07 13.61
C LEU A 155 -2.31 -21.22 13.94
N PHE A 156 -1.84 -22.25 14.64
CA PHE A 156 -2.68 -23.38 15.06
C PHE A 156 -3.16 -23.21 16.50
N THR A 157 -4.45 -23.49 16.73
CA THR A 157 -5.07 -23.35 18.07
C THR A 157 -4.41 -24.22 19.13
N ASP A 158 -4.03 -25.45 18.76
CA ASP A 158 -3.27 -26.37 19.61
C ASP A 158 -2.10 -26.97 18.81
N PRO A 159 -0.90 -26.38 18.89
CA PRO A 159 0.26 -26.82 18.14
C PRO A 159 0.72 -28.25 18.47
N SER A 160 0.29 -28.83 19.60
CA SER A 160 0.73 -30.16 20.04
C SER A 160 0.14 -31.30 19.19
N PHE A 161 -0.99 -31.06 18.53
CA PHE A 161 -1.63 -32.02 17.62
C PHE A 161 -1.22 -31.82 16.15
N VAL A 162 -0.41 -30.81 15.86
CA VAL A 162 0.02 -30.50 14.50
C VAL A 162 1.09 -31.49 14.06
N LYS A 163 0.81 -32.18 12.96
CA LYS A 163 1.79 -33.05 12.28
C LYS A 163 2.61 -32.23 11.30
N LYS A 164 3.89 -32.58 11.16
CA LYS A 164 4.82 -31.98 10.22
C LYS A 164 5.29 -33.06 9.23
N ASP A 165 5.12 -32.78 7.95
CA ASP A 165 5.68 -33.57 6.86
C ASP A 165 6.76 -32.74 6.14
N VAL A 166 7.92 -33.35 5.90
CA VAL A 166 9.05 -32.69 5.22
C VAL A 166 9.09 -33.15 3.77
N LEU A 167 9.01 -32.20 2.84
CA LEU A 167 9.02 -32.42 1.39
C LEU A 167 10.39 -32.03 0.81
N ASN A 168 10.64 -32.38 -0.45
CA ASN A 168 11.92 -32.07 -1.12
C ASN A 168 12.23 -30.56 -1.19
N PHE A 169 11.19 -29.71 -1.29
CA PHE A 169 11.33 -28.25 -1.45
C PHE A 169 10.42 -27.47 -0.51
N GLY A 170 10.00 -28.08 0.60
CA GLY A 170 9.01 -27.48 1.49
C GLY A 170 8.71 -28.29 2.74
N GLU A 171 7.83 -27.73 3.55
CA GLU A 171 7.30 -28.36 4.76
C GLU A 171 5.79 -28.18 4.80
N GLU A 172 5.08 -29.21 5.21
CA GLU A 172 3.63 -29.16 5.40
C GLU A 172 3.31 -29.38 6.88
N TYR A 173 2.41 -28.56 7.41
CA TYR A 173 1.90 -28.68 8.77
C TYR A 173 0.39 -28.77 8.77
N THR A 174 -0.18 -29.73 9.50
CA THR A 174 -1.64 -29.88 9.56
C THR A 174 -2.12 -30.47 10.89
N ASP A 175 -3.28 -29.98 11.36
CA ASP A 175 -4.08 -30.59 12.44
C ASP A 175 -5.22 -31.48 11.92
N GLY A 176 -5.25 -31.73 10.60
CA GLY A 176 -6.32 -32.45 9.89
C GLY A 176 -7.46 -31.56 9.39
N SER A 177 -7.57 -30.33 9.88
CA SER A 177 -8.59 -29.35 9.46
C SER A 177 -8.01 -28.11 8.81
N ARG A 178 -6.81 -27.71 9.23
CA ARG A 178 -6.04 -26.56 8.71
C ARG A 178 -4.74 -27.03 8.11
N LEU A 179 -4.21 -26.22 7.21
CA LEU A 179 -2.97 -26.48 6.49
C LEU A 179 -2.06 -25.27 6.60
N MET A 180 -0.77 -25.47 6.88
CA MET A 180 0.28 -24.50 6.65
C MET A 180 1.32 -25.13 5.74
N ASP A 181 1.37 -24.64 4.51
CA ASP A 181 2.32 -25.03 3.47
C ASP A 181 3.49 -24.04 3.42
N VAL A 182 4.70 -24.56 3.36
CA VAL A 182 5.94 -23.79 3.30
C VAL A 182 6.66 -24.12 2.00
N ASP A 183 6.71 -23.14 1.09
CA ASP A 183 7.48 -23.24 -0.14
C ASP A 183 8.86 -22.60 0.09
N LEU A 184 9.88 -23.44 0.30
CA LEU A 184 11.26 -22.97 0.52
C LEU A 184 11.90 -22.43 -0.77
N SER A 185 11.38 -22.81 -1.94
CA SER A 185 11.85 -22.31 -3.23
C SER A 185 11.39 -20.87 -3.48
N LYS A 186 10.16 -20.55 -3.08
CA LYS A 186 9.61 -19.19 -3.16
C LYS A 186 9.82 -18.38 -1.87
N LYS A 187 10.26 -19.03 -0.79
CA LYS A 187 10.37 -18.47 0.57
C LYS A 187 9.05 -17.89 1.05
N LEU A 188 7.97 -18.65 0.86
CA LEU A 188 6.60 -18.26 1.22
C LEU A 188 5.99 -19.26 2.19
N LEU A 189 5.18 -18.73 3.10
CA LEU A 189 4.25 -19.50 3.92
C LEU A 189 2.84 -19.22 3.42
N LEU A 190 2.04 -20.27 3.31
CA LEU A 190 0.61 -20.22 3.06
C LEU A 190 -0.12 -21.03 4.13
N TYR A 191 -0.92 -20.36 4.96
CA TYR A 191 -1.85 -21.00 5.87
C TYR A 191 -3.27 -20.94 5.32
N VAL A 192 -4.02 -22.04 5.44
CA VAL A 192 -5.39 -22.20 4.96
C VAL A 192 -6.26 -22.84 6.05
N ASN A 193 -7.41 -22.23 6.33
CA ASN A 193 -8.48 -22.77 7.17
C ASN A 193 -9.78 -22.86 6.36
N PRO A 194 -10.08 -24.01 5.73
CA PRO A 194 -11.28 -24.19 4.93
C PRO A 194 -12.58 -24.03 5.71
N ALA A 195 -12.61 -24.35 7.01
CA ALA A 195 -13.80 -24.28 7.85
C ALA A 195 -14.24 -22.84 8.13
N ALA A 196 -13.34 -21.87 8.01
CA ALA A 196 -13.66 -20.44 8.13
C ALA A 196 -14.50 -19.90 6.95
N ARG A 197 -14.67 -20.68 5.86
CA ARG A 197 -15.54 -20.31 4.73
C ARG A 197 -17.01 -20.42 5.15
N GLY A 198 -17.65 -19.28 5.40
CA GLY A 198 -19.08 -19.15 5.67
C GLY A 198 -19.80 -18.22 4.69
N GLU A 199 -21.13 -18.10 4.82
CA GLU A 199 -21.90 -17.11 4.06
C GLU A 199 -21.57 -15.70 4.57
N THR A 200 -20.65 -14.99 3.90
CA THR A 200 -20.34 -13.60 4.22
C THR A 200 -21.14 -12.68 3.31
N LYS A 201 -22.24 -12.09 3.82
CA LYS A 201 -23.17 -11.29 3.01
C LYS A 201 -22.97 -9.77 3.11
N THR A 202 -22.02 -9.29 3.91
CA THR A 202 -21.86 -7.85 4.18
C THR A 202 -20.40 -7.43 4.29
N ALA A 203 -20.11 -6.21 3.83
CA ALA A 203 -18.85 -5.51 4.10
C ALA A 203 -18.63 -5.41 5.62
N ASP A 204 -17.42 -5.80 6.06
CA ASP A 204 -16.98 -5.73 7.45
C ASP A 204 -16.01 -4.56 7.60
N PRO A 205 -16.45 -3.40 8.14
CA PRO A 205 -15.58 -2.22 8.26
C PRO A 205 -14.43 -2.43 9.25
N THR A 206 -14.47 -3.51 10.05
CA THR A 206 -13.43 -3.84 11.03
C THR A 206 -12.33 -4.72 10.48
N ILE A 207 -12.45 -5.21 9.23
CA ILE A 207 -11.55 -6.21 8.66
C ILE A 207 -10.09 -5.75 8.63
N LEU A 208 -9.83 -4.48 8.30
CA LEU A 208 -8.47 -3.96 8.27
C LEU A 208 -7.85 -3.92 9.68
N GLN A 209 -8.64 -3.57 10.70
CA GLN A 209 -8.19 -3.59 12.10
C GLN A 209 -7.91 -5.03 12.56
N LYS A 210 -8.86 -5.96 12.32
CA LYS A 210 -8.67 -7.40 12.57
C LYS A 210 -7.40 -7.92 11.89
N SER A 211 -7.11 -7.46 10.67
CA SER A 211 -5.92 -7.85 9.94
C SER A 211 -4.62 -7.35 10.56
N ILE A 212 -4.61 -6.14 11.11
CA ILE A 212 -3.47 -5.58 11.83
C ILE A 212 -3.25 -6.34 13.14
N ASP A 213 -4.33 -6.56 13.89
CA ASP A 213 -4.30 -7.27 15.17
C ASP A 213 -3.83 -8.71 15.00
N PHE A 214 -4.30 -9.41 13.96
CA PHE A 214 -3.85 -10.75 13.62
C PHE A 214 -2.33 -10.84 13.46
N VAL A 215 -1.71 -9.89 12.74
CA VAL A 215 -0.24 -9.88 12.60
C VAL A 215 0.44 -9.52 13.93
N ASN A 216 -0.15 -8.62 14.72
CA ASN A 216 0.39 -8.23 16.03
C ASN A 216 0.40 -9.40 17.03
N ASP A 217 -0.67 -10.20 17.06
CA ASP A 217 -0.90 -11.28 18.02
C ASP A 217 0.22 -12.33 18.00
N HIS A 218 0.95 -12.43 16.89
CA HIS A 218 2.08 -13.33 16.74
C HIS A 218 3.39 -12.64 16.34
N GLY A 219 3.50 -11.32 16.55
CA GLY A 219 4.72 -10.55 16.25
C GLY A 219 5.14 -10.64 14.77
N GLY A 220 4.18 -10.72 13.86
CA GLY A 220 4.39 -11.03 12.45
C GLY A 220 4.95 -9.91 11.59
N TRP A 221 5.14 -8.71 12.12
CA TRP A 221 5.80 -7.60 11.42
C TRP A 221 7.31 -7.81 11.42
N THR A 222 7.79 -8.53 10.41
CA THR A 222 9.20 -8.95 10.33
C THR A 222 10.09 -7.96 9.59
N ASP A 223 9.49 -7.07 8.82
CA ASP A 223 10.10 -5.92 8.17
C ASP A 223 9.12 -4.74 8.22
N THR A 224 9.44 -3.66 7.51
CA THR A 224 8.53 -2.51 7.37
C THR A 224 7.46 -2.83 6.34
N TYR A 225 6.26 -3.18 6.82
CA TYR A 225 5.07 -3.35 5.98
C TYR A 225 4.08 -2.22 6.21
N TYR A 226 3.46 -1.73 5.13
CA TYR A 226 2.36 -0.79 5.20
C TYR A 226 1.11 -1.35 4.53
N PHE A 227 -0.06 -0.85 4.95
CA PHE A 227 -1.32 -1.13 4.25
C PHE A 227 -1.19 -0.75 2.78
N ASN A 228 -1.65 -1.63 1.89
CA ASN A 228 -1.59 -1.43 0.45
C ASN A 228 -2.97 -1.50 -0.20
N GLN A 229 -3.82 -2.46 0.21
CA GLN A 229 -5.13 -2.65 -0.41
C GLN A 229 -6.12 -3.35 0.52
N LEU A 230 -7.39 -2.97 0.41
CA LEU A 230 -8.55 -3.63 0.99
C LEU A 230 -9.55 -3.95 -0.13
N ASP A 231 -9.71 -5.24 -0.46
CA ASP A 231 -10.84 -5.71 -1.25
C ASP A 231 -11.94 -6.17 -0.30
N GLU A 232 -12.95 -5.33 -0.10
CA GLU A 232 -14.07 -5.62 0.80
C GLU A 232 -14.92 -6.81 0.35
N ASN A 233 -15.10 -6.98 -0.96
CA ASN A 233 -15.90 -8.06 -1.52
C ASN A 233 -15.20 -9.41 -1.33
N GLY A 234 -13.90 -9.45 -1.65
CA GLY A 234 -13.04 -10.60 -1.41
C GLY A 234 -12.60 -10.76 0.04
N ARG A 235 -12.94 -9.81 0.92
CA ARG A 235 -12.47 -9.72 2.32
C ARG A 235 -10.96 -9.93 2.42
N LYS A 236 -10.23 -9.30 1.49
CA LYS A 236 -8.79 -9.46 1.33
C LYS A 236 -8.07 -8.19 1.73
N VAL A 237 -7.14 -8.31 2.67
CA VAL A 237 -6.24 -7.22 3.08
C VAL A 237 -4.84 -7.56 2.63
N THR A 238 -4.17 -6.60 2.00
CA THR A 238 -2.77 -6.73 1.56
C THR A 238 -1.93 -5.68 2.23
N PHE A 239 -0.87 -6.11 2.91
CA PHE A 239 0.21 -5.25 3.38
C PHE A 239 1.43 -5.46 2.49
N ARG A 240 2.10 -4.38 2.10
CA ARG A 240 3.26 -4.42 1.22
C ARG A 240 4.53 -4.03 1.96
N LEU A 241 5.61 -4.72 1.67
CA LEU A 241 6.96 -4.43 2.13
C LEU A 241 7.43 -3.08 1.57
N PHE A 242 8.08 -2.27 2.40
CA PHE A 242 8.71 -1.01 2.00
C PHE A 242 10.19 -1.02 2.34
N ALA A 243 11.00 -0.49 1.42
CA ALA A 243 12.43 -0.28 1.62
C ALA A 243 12.78 1.17 1.23
N ASN A 244 13.51 1.87 2.11
CA ASN A 244 13.87 3.28 1.93
C ASN A 244 12.69 4.21 1.56
N GLY A 245 11.50 3.93 2.10
CA GLY A 245 10.28 4.72 1.85
C GLY A 245 9.56 4.41 0.54
N TYR A 246 10.00 3.40 -0.23
CA TYR A 246 9.37 2.98 -1.48
C TYR A 246 8.75 1.58 -1.37
N PRO A 247 7.61 1.32 -2.03
CA PRO A 247 7.00 -0.01 -2.07
C PRO A 247 7.91 -1.02 -2.77
N VAL A 248 7.91 -2.24 -2.27
CA VAL A 248 8.62 -3.37 -2.86
C VAL A 248 7.62 -4.27 -3.58
N PHE A 249 7.97 -4.69 -4.78
CA PHE A 249 7.16 -5.50 -5.67
C PHE A 249 7.86 -6.82 -5.95
N ASN A 250 7.09 -7.90 -6.04
CA ASN A 250 7.60 -9.19 -6.43
C ASN A 250 6.49 -10.02 -7.09
N ARG A 251 6.78 -10.60 -8.25
CA ARG A 251 5.81 -11.40 -9.03
C ARG A 251 5.33 -12.67 -8.32
N TYR A 252 6.05 -13.15 -7.31
CA TYR A 252 5.71 -14.36 -6.56
C TYR A 252 5.09 -14.06 -5.19
N GLY A 253 4.93 -12.79 -4.80
CA GLY A 253 4.36 -12.41 -3.50
C GLY A 253 5.39 -12.32 -2.36
N MET A 254 6.71 -12.35 -2.65
CA MET A 254 7.77 -12.22 -1.63
C MET A 254 7.84 -10.84 -0.96
N ALA A 255 6.99 -9.89 -1.36
CA ALA A 255 6.97 -8.53 -0.86
C ALA A 255 5.62 -8.16 -0.21
N GLU A 256 4.76 -9.15 0.07
CA GLU A 256 3.40 -8.89 0.53
C GLU A 256 2.98 -9.86 1.63
N ILE A 257 2.28 -9.34 2.63
CA ILE A 257 1.49 -10.13 3.58
C ILE A 257 0.03 -10.02 3.12
N VAL A 258 -0.57 -11.15 2.78
CA VAL A 258 -1.94 -11.23 2.24
C VAL A 258 -2.81 -12.01 3.21
N GLN A 259 -3.96 -11.46 3.54
CA GLN A 259 -4.95 -12.09 4.41
C GLN A 259 -6.30 -12.13 3.70
N ILE A 260 -7.00 -13.25 3.80
CA ILE A 260 -8.39 -13.40 3.34
C ILE A 260 -9.23 -13.91 4.51
N TRP A 261 -10.31 -13.21 4.82
CA TRP A 261 -11.11 -13.48 6.01
C TRP A 261 -12.46 -14.12 5.71
N GLY A 262 -12.83 -15.06 6.59
CA GLY A 262 -14.22 -15.46 6.79
C GLY A 262 -14.93 -14.48 7.73
N GLU A 263 -16.02 -14.89 8.35
CA GLU A 263 -16.76 -14.00 9.27
C GLU A 263 -15.93 -13.59 10.49
N ASN A 264 -15.34 -14.58 11.16
CA ASN A 264 -14.62 -14.41 12.43
C ASN A 264 -13.18 -14.94 12.40
N GLU A 265 -12.85 -15.84 11.47
CA GLU A 265 -11.53 -16.47 11.37
C GLU A 265 -10.89 -16.19 10.01
N ILE A 266 -9.56 -16.18 9.98
CA ILE A 266 -8.80 -16.07 8.75
C ILE A 266 -8.95 -17.36 7.92
N ILE A 267 -9.24 -17.23 6.63
CA ILE A 267 -9.33 -18.35 5.68
C ILE A 267 -7.96 -18.59 5.06
N ASN A 268 -7.28 -17.52 4.60
CA ASN A 268 -5.93 -17.63 4.03
C ASN A 268 -5.01 -16.59 4.64
N TYR A 269 -3.79 -17.01 4.94
CA TYR A 269 -2.70 -16.12 5.33
C TYR A 269 -1.45 -16.49 4.52
N GLN A 270 -0.99 -15.57 3.68
CA GLN A 270 0.23 -15.73 2.90
C GLN A 270 1.25 -14.67 3.29
N ARG A 271 2.51 -15.06 3.46
CA ARG A 271 3.59 -14.11 3.79
C ARG A 271 4.97 -14.63 3.35
N PRO A 272 5.98 -13.75 3.28
CA PRO A 272 7.37 -14.15 3.13
C PRO A 272 7.88 -14.82 4.42
N LEU A 273 8.77 -15.79 4.25
CA LEU A 273 9.47 -16.53 5.32
C LEU A 273 10.90 -16.04 5.55
N PHE A 274 11.16 -14.78 5.26
CA PHE A 274 12.47 -14.16 5.48
C PHE A 274 12.31 -12.70 5.92
N THR A 275 13.41 -12.12 6.39
CA THR A 275 13.56 -10.68 6.64
C THR A 275 14.71 -10.08 5.85
N LEU A 276 14.66 -8.77 5.62
CA LEU A 276 15.77 -8.02 5.04
C LEU A 276 16.78 -7.63 6.14
N ALA A 277 17.63 -8.56 6.55
CA ALA A 277 18.43 -8.43 7.76
C ALA A 277 19.59 -7.43 7.64
N ILE A 278 20.53 -7.67 6.72
CA ILE A 278 21.77 -6.89 6.63
C ILE A 278 21.85 -6.24 5.26
N PRO A 279 21.80 -4.89 5.15
CA PRO A 279 22.09 -4.21 3.90
C PRO A 279 23.56 -4.42 3.54
N ASP A 280 23.82 -4.88 2.33
CA ASP A 280 25.17 -4.91 1.79
C ASP A 280 25.69 -3.48 1.58
N ARG A 281 27.01 -3.32 1.62
CA ARG A 281 27.68 -2.02 1.45
C ARG A 281 27.71 -1.56 0.00
N VAL A 282 27.31 -2.43 -0.94
CA VAL A 282 27.27 -2.12 -2.36
C VAL A 282 25.97 -1.38 -2.67
N SER A 283 26.10 -0.07 -2.87
CA SER A 283 25.02 0.80 -3.31
C SER A 283 25.33 1.30 -4.72
N LEU A 284 24.54 0.87 -5.70
CA LEU A 284 24.68 1.31 -7.10
C LEU A 284 23.58 2.32 -7.41
N PRO A 285 23.90 3.60 -7.71
CA PRO A 285 22.89 4.58 -8.06
C PRO A 285 22.27 4.25 -9.42
N ILE A 286 20.94 4.20 -9.48
CA ILE A 286 20.14 4.00 -10.69
C ILE A 286 19.32 5.27 -10.94
N THR A 287 19.50 5.85 -12.11
CA THR A 287 18.70 6.99 -12.57
C THR A 287 17.42 6.48 -13.22
N LEU A 288 16.28 6.76 -12.60
CA LEU A 288 14.95 6.52 -13.15
C LEU A 288 14.53 7.68 -14.04
N SER A 289 13.84 7.35 -15.14
CA SER A 289 13.23 8.32 -16.03
C SER A 289 12.26 9.24 -15.29
N SER A 290 12.11 10.45 -15.83
CA SER A 290 11.12 11.42 -15.38
C SER A 290 9.68 10.95 -15.64
N GLY A 291 8.72 11.51 -14.91
CA GLY A 291 7.29 11.26 -15.13
C GLY A 291 6.84 11.59 -16.56
N TYR A 292 7.43 12.60 -17.21
CA TYR A 292 7.12 12.92 -18.61
C TYR A 292 7.46 11.76 -19.54
N GLU A 293 8.64 11.16 -19.37
CA GLU A 293 9.10 10.03 -20.18
C GLU A 293 8.27 8.77 -19.91
N VAL A 294 7.89 8.53 -18.65
CA VAL A 294 7.03 7.40 -18.27
C VAL A 294 5.64 7.52 -18.88
N ILE A 295 5.04 8.71 -18.84
CA ILE A 295 3.72 8.94 -19.45
C ILE A 295 3.79 8.79 -20.97
N ASP A 296 4.82 9.33 -21.61
CA ASP A 296 5.04 9.15 -23.05
C ASP A 296 5.23 7.67 -23.42
N GLN A 297 5.94 6.91 -22.58
CA GLN A 297 6.10 5.46 -22.75
C GLN A 297 4.76 4.73 -22.65
N LEU A 298 3.96 5.00 -21.61
CA LEU A 298 2.65 4.40 -21.44
C LEU A 298 1.72 4.73 -22.61
N LYS A 299 1.77 5.95 -23.15
CA LYS A 299 0.97 6.39 -24.31
C LYS A 299 1.30 5.68 -25.61
N LYS A 300 2.51 5.13 -25.74
CA LYS A 300 2.92 4.35 -26.91
C LYS A 300 2.45 2.90 -26.86
N GLN A 301 2.08 2.39 -25.69
CA GLN A 301 1.66 1.00 -25.51
C GLN A 301 0.21 0.81 -25.96
N LYS A 302 0.03 0.15 -27.11
CA LYS A 302 -1.30 -0.05 -27.74
C LYS A 302 -2.29 -0.88 -26.91
N ASN A 303 -1.78 -1.66 -25.95
CA ASN A 303 -2.56 -2.54 -25.09
C ASN A 303 -2.93 -1.91 -23.73
N ILE A 304 -2.54 -0.66 -23.48
CA ILE A 304 -2.92 0.08 -22.28
C ILE A 304 -3.97 1.11 -22.64
N GLN A 305 -5.14 1.00 -22.00
CA GLN A 305 -6.15 2.05 -22.03
C GLN A 305 -5.93 2.94 -20.81
N HIS A 306 -5.64 4.21 -21.04
CA HIS A 306 -5.19 5.13 -19.99
C HIS A 306 -6.21 5.29 -18.87
N GLU A 307 -7.50 5.17 -19.19
CA GLU A 307 -8.61 5.32 -18.26
C GLU A 307 -8.66 4.18 -17.22
N PHE A 308 -7.96 3.07 -17.47
CA PHE A 308 -7.84 1.92 -16.55
C PHE A 308 -6.53 1.89 -15.77
N ILE A 309 -5.74 2.97 -15.84
CA ILE A 309 -4.59 3.14 -14.96
C ILE A 309 -5.09 3.64 -13.61
N ASP A 310 -4.87 2.81 -12.59
CA ASP A 310 -5.30 3.12 -11.24
C ASP A 310 -4.28 3.98 -10.49
N ASP A 311 -2.99 3.68 -10.67
CA ASP A 311 -1.88 4.40 -10.04
C ASP A 311 -0.56 4.18 -10.80
N ILE A 312 0.40 5.08 -10.61
CA ILE A 312 1.77 4.96 -11.14
C ILE A 312 2.75 5.37 -10.04
N SER A 313 3.67 4.48 -9.70
CA SER A 313 4.58 4.71 -8.59
C SER A 313 6.00 4.21 -8.88
N ILE A 314 6.96 4.81 -8.20
CA ILE A 314 8.33 4.31 -8.14
C ILE A 314 8.38 3.30 -6.99
N GLY A 315 9.00 2.15 -7.24
CA GLY A 315 9.28 1.18 -6.20
C GLY A 315 10.50 0.34 -6.49
N TYR A 316 10.67 -0.70 -5.71
CA TYR A 316 11.73 -1.67 -5.85
C TYR A 316 11.18 -2.99 -6.37
N GLU A 317 11.81 -3.56 -7.39
CA GLU A 317 11.64 -4.97 -7.70
C GLU A 317 12.51 -5.81 -6.76
N LEU A 318 11.92 -6.74 -6.04
CA LEU A 318 12.67 -7.74 -5.27
C LEU A 318 13.03 -8.90 -6.19
N VAL A 319 14.32 -9.04 -6.43
CA VAL A 319 14.94 -10.08 -7.26
C VAL A 319 15.84 -10.94 -6.38
N ARG A 320 15.74 -12.26 -6.48
CA ARG A 320 16.69 -13.17 -5.82
C ARG A 320 17.98 -13.23 -6.62
N ASP A 321 19.12 -13.23 -5.92
CA ASP A 321 20.40 -13.48 -6.56
C ASP A 321 20.46 -14.94 -7.05
N SER A 322 20.86 -15.14 -8.30
CA SER A 322 20.87 -16.45 -8.95
C SER A 322 22.00 -17.36 -8.48
N GLU A 323 23.08 -16.79 -7.95
CA GLU A 323 24.25 -17.53 -7.47
C GLU A 323 24.25 -17.68 -5.95
N ARG A 324 23.62 -16.74 -5.25
CA ARG A 324 23.63 -16.64 -3.79
C ARG A 324 22.21 -16.70 -3.24
N GLU A 325 21.75 -17.90 -2.89
CA GLU A 325 20.33 -18.15 -2.55
C GLU A 325 19.77 -17.32 -1.40
N ASN A 326 20.63 -16.87 -0.47
CA ASN A 326 20.30 -16.06 0.69
C ASN A 326 20.43 -14.56 0.45
N ILE A 327 20.62 -14.12 -0.80
CA ILE A 327 20.74 -12.71 -1.15
C ILE A 327 19.57 -12.28 -2.03
N VAL A 328 19.03 -11.11 -1.71
CA VAL A 328 18.05 -10.42 -2.54
C VAL A 328 18.57 -9.05 -2.92
N VAL A 329 18.15 -8.62 -4.09
CA VAL A 329 18.42 -7.32 -4.66
C VAL A 329 17.10 -6.58 -4.79
N LEU A 330 17.11 -5.32 -4.40
CA LEU A 330 16.01 -4.39 -4.63
C LEU A 330 16.42 -3.44 -5.75
N GLU A 331 15.79 -3.58 -6.92
CA GLU A 331 16.08 -2.80 -8.12
C GLU A 331 15.04 -1.69 -8.31
N PRO A 332 15.43 -0.40 -8.26
CA PRO A 332 14.51 0.71 -8.51
C PRO A 332 13.84 0.58 -9.87
N SER A 333 12.53 0.74 -9.94
CA SER A 333 11.77 0.65 -11.19
C SER A 333 10.44 1.40 -11.09
N TRP A 334 9.90 1.74 -12.26
CA TRP A 334 8.56 2.30 -12.38
C TRP A 334 7.51 1.18 -12.44
N TYR A 335 6.39 1.39 -11.77
CA TYR A 335 5.26 0.46 -11.73
C TYR A 335 3.95 1.18 -12.06
N CYS A 336 3.07 0.48 -12.78
CA CYS A 336 1.72 0.91 -13.11
C CYS A 336 0.74 -0.08 -12.50
N LEU A 337 -0.21 0.41 -11.69
CA LEU A 337 -1.36 -0.36 -11.25
C LEU A 337 -2.41 -0.30 -12.37
N TYR A 338 -2.64 -1.44 -13.01
CA TYR A 338 -3.56 -1.54 -14.13
C TYR A 338 -4.53 -2.69 -13.88
N ASN A 339 -5.82 -2.37 -13.80
CA ASN A 339 -6.88 -3.34 -13.52
C ASN A 339 -6.58 -4.17 -12.25
N GLY A 340 -6.21 -3.47 -11.17
CA GLY A 340 -5.91 -4.08 -9.87
C GLY A 340 -4.60 -4.86 -9.77
N THR A 341 -3.76 -4.89 -10.82
CA THR A 341 -2.45 -5.56 -10.78
C THR A 341 -1.31 -4.59 -11.06
N TRP A 342 -0.32 -4.57 -10.17
CA TRP A 342 0.91 -3.80 -10.36
C TRP A 342 1.82 -4.47 -11.40
N ARG A 343 2.22 -3.70 -12.42
CA ARG A 343 3.08 -4.14 -13.53
C ARG A 343 4.27 -3.22 -13.66
N LYS A 344 5.46 -3.80 -13.84
CA LYS A 344 6.69 -3.05 -14.10
C LYS A 344 6.57 -2.35 -15.45
N ILE A 345 6.90 -1.06 -15.50
CA ILE A 345 6.98 -0.29 -16.74
C ILE A 345 8.38 -0.49 -17.31
N VAL A 346 8.47 -1.15 -18.46
CA VAL A 346 9.73 -1.33 -19.20
C VAL A 346 9.95 -0.11 -20.08
N MET A 347 11.05 0.61 -19.84
CA MET A 347 11.44 1.77 -20.65
C MET A 347 12.19 1.28 -21.89
N THR A 348 11.97 1.90 -23.04
CA THR A 348 12.65 1.53 -24.31
C THR A 348 14.17 1.71 -24.26
N THR A 349 14.69 2.49 -23.32
CA THR A 349 16.13 2.59 -23.05
C THR A 349 16.69 1.35 -22.35
N ASP A 350 15.86 0.59 -21.63
CA ASP A 350 16.25 -0.62 -20.92
C ASP A 350 16.35 -1.82 -21.85
N GLU A 351 15.65 -1.81 -22.99
CA GLU A 351 15.82 -2.82 -24.06
C GLU A 351 17.26 -2.87 -24.63
N ARG A 352 18.06 -1.81 -24.43
CA ARG A 352 19.48 -1.77 -24.82
C ARG A 352 20.43 -2.34 -23.77
N ARG A 353 19.93 -2.69 -22.57
CA ARG A 353 20.67 -3.30 -21.46
C ARG A 353 19.98 -4.63 -21.13
N GLY A 354 20.32 -5.67 -21.90
CA GLY A 354 19.68 -7.00 -21.85
C GLY A 354 19.46 -7.55 -20.44
N ASP A 355 18.26 -8.03 -20.15
CA ASP A 355 17.76 -9.35 -20.51
C ASP A 355 16.24 -9.31 -20.60
N ILE A 356 15.71 -10.01 -21.60
CA ILE A 356 14.31 -9.98 -22.01
C ILE A 356 13.54 -10.99 -21.16
N ILE A 357 12.53 -10.53 -20.41
CA ILE A 357 11.36 -11.36 -20.12
C ILE A 357 10.19 -10.67 -20.79
N GLY A 358 9.86 -11.17 -21.99
CA GLY A 358 8.69 -10.77 -22.74
C GLY A 358 7.43 -11.04 -21.94
N LEU A 359 6.51 -10.09 -21.98
CA LEU A 359 5.13 -10.29 -21.59
C LEU A 359 4.46 -11.15 -22.68
N GLU A 360 4.13 -12.39 -22.34
CA GLU A 360 2.94 -13.04 -22.93
C GLU A 360 1.70 -12.63 -22.13
#